data_AF-A0A7G5IF12-F1
#
_entry.id   AF-A0A7G5IF12-F1
#
_cell.length_a   1.000
_cell.length_b   1.000
_cell.length_c   1.000
_cell.angle_alpha   90.00
_cell.angle_beta   90.00
_cell.angle_gamma   90.00
#
_symmetry.space_group_name_H-M   'P 1'
#
loop_
_entity.id
_entity.type
_entity.pdbx_description
1 polymer ?
#
loop_
_entity_poly.entity_id
_entity_poly.type
_entity_poly.pdbx_seq_one_letter_code
_entity_poly.pdbx_strand_id
1 'polypeptide(L)'
;MSELFVAFIGIVAGFVGGVGKAWLDRRARIDDGLLAKRTELYLTLWRLTGIFPLYPRDRTLRHEQVAKRMVELRTWYFEEGGGLYMVGKTQAAYLFFQSVLDKLSADETRHDDLVSDHDYTVGQEASTALRTCLTQDLYSRGGSSLI
;
A
#
# COMPACT_ATOMS: atom_id res chain seq x y z
N MET A 1 16.06 11.67 -57.72
CA MET A 1 15.35 11.57 -56.42
C MET A 1 16.41 11.53 -55.35
N SER A 2 16.50 12.61 -54.58
CA SER A 2 17.72 13.18 -54.02
C SER A 2 18.05 12.69 -52.62
N GLU A 3 19.34 12.68 -52.27
CA GLU A 3 19.89 12.43 -50.91
C GLU A 3 19.18 13.25 -49.80
N LEU A 4 18.58 14.38 -50.18
CA LEU A 4 17.74 15.24 -49.34
C LEU A 4 16.51 14.52 -48.75
N PHE A 5 15.92 13.58 -49.50
CA PHE A 5 14.78 12.77 -49.02
C PHE A 5 15.22 11.75 -47.96
N VAL A 6 16.38 11.12 -48.14
CA VAL A 6 16.94 10.16 -47.18
C VAL A 6 17.35 10.86 -45.88
N ALA A 7 17.99 12.03 -45.98
CA ALA A 7 18.33 12.85 -44.82
C ALA A 7 17.07 13.29 -44.05
N PHE A 8 16.01 13.69 -44.74
CA PHE A 8 14.76 14.10 -44.11
C PHE A 8 14.07 12.94 -43.38
N ILE A 9 14.02 11.75 -43.99
CA ILE A 9 13.49 10.53 -43.34
C ILE A 9 14.32 10.16 -42.10
N GLY A 10 15.66 10.26 -42.17
CA GLY A 10 16.53 10.01 -41.03
C GLY A 10 16.30 10.96 -39.85
N ILE A 11 16.08 12.25 -40.13
CA ILE A 11 15.77 13.27 -39.11
C ILE A 11 14.40 12.99 -38.47
N VAL A 12 13.37 12.70 -39.28
CA VAL A 12 12.02 12.42 -38.78
C VAL A 12 12.00 11.13 -37.96
N ALA A 13 12.64 10.06 -38.43
CA ALA A 13 12.73 8.79 -37.71
C ALA A 13 13.53 8.94 -36.39
N GLY A 14 14.64 9.67 -36.41
CA GLY A 14 15.43 9.97 -35.21
C GLY A 14 14.66 10.82 -34.19
N PHE A 15 13.88 11.80 -34.65
CA PHE A 15 13.03 12.62 -33.78
C PHE A 15 11.90 11.81 -33.15
N VAL A 16 11.16 11.00 -33.94
CA VAL A 16 10.09 10.14 -33.43
C VAL A 16 10.64 9.09 -32.45
N GLY A 17 11.78 8.46 -32.78
CA GLY A 17 12.45 7.51 -31.89
C GLY A 17 12.95 8.15 -30.59
N GLY A 18 13.52 9.36 -30.67
CA GLY A 18 13.99 10.11 -29.51
C GLY A 18 12.87 10.56 -28.57
N VAL A 19 11.76 11.07 -29.12
CA VAL A 19 10.58 11.45 -28.33
C VAL A 19 9.90 10.22 -27.70
N GLY A 20 9.78 9.12 -28.45
CA GLY A 20 9.23 7.86 -27.94
C GLY A 20 10.05 7.29 -26.79
N LYS A 21 11.38 7.24 -26.94
CA LYS A 21 12.28 6.78 -25.88
C LYS A 21 12.24 7.68 -24.65
N ALA A 22 12.27 9.01 -24.83
CA ALA A 22 12.18 9.96 -23.72
C ALA A 22 10.84 9.86 -22.96
N TRP A 23 9.75 9.54 -23.64
CA TRP A 23 8.44 9.32 -23.01
C TRP A 23 8.40 8.02 -22.21
N LEU A 24 8.91 6.92 -22.77
CA LEU A 24 9.04 5.63 -22.07
C LEU A 24 9.95 5.75 -20.84
N ASP A 25 11.11 6.38 -20.97
CA ASP A 25 12.07 6.59 -19.88
C ASP A 25 11.47 7.45 -18.76
N ARG A 26 10.67 8.48 -19.09
CA ARG A 26 9.95 9.29 -18.09
C ARG A 26 8.90 8.47 -17.35
N ARG A 27 8.15 7.63 -18.08
CA ARG A 27 7.11 6.78 -17.48
C ARG A 27 7.71 5.74 -16.54
N ALA A 28 8.79 5.08 -16.97
CA ALA A 28 9.53 4.14 -16.13
C ALA A 28 10.01 4.79 -14.82
N ARG A 29 10.58 6.01 -14.89
CA ARG A 29 11.01 6.74 -13.68
C ARG A 29 9.86 7.11 -12.74
N ILE A 30 8.70 7.47 -13.28
CA ILE A 30 7.51 7.76 -12.46
C ILE A 30 7.05 6.48 -11.76
N ASP A 31 7.02 5.35 -12.47
CA ASP A 31 6.61 4.07 -11.91
C ASP A 31 7.59 3.59 -10.83
N ASP A 32 8.91 3.72 -11.06
CA ASP A 32 9.94 3.40 -10.06
C ASP A 32 9.82 4.28 -8.81
N GLY A 33 9.61 5.59 -9.00
CA GLY A 33 9.43 6.53 -7.90
C GLY A 33 8.17 6.22 -7.07
N LEU A 34 7.08 5.84 -7.73
CA LEU A 34 5.84 5.44 -7.06
C LEU A 34 6.02 4.12 -6.30
N LEU A 35 6.70 3.13 -6.88
CA LEU A 35 6.96 1.85 -6.23
C LEU A 35 7.85 2.03 -5.00
N ALA A 36 8.92 2.82 -5.11
CA ALA A 36 9.79 3.14 -4.00
C ALA A 36 9.01 3.80 -2.85
N LYS A 37 8.16 4.79 -3.17
CA LYS A 37 7.38 5.49 -2.14
C LYS A 37 6.31 4.62 -1.51
N ARG A 38 5.63 3.77 -2.30
CA ARG A 38 4.71 2.75 -1.79
C ARG A 38 5.40 1.79 -0.86
N THR A 39 6.57 1.29 -1.24
CA THR A 39 7.34 0.34 -0.43
C THR A 39 7.68 0.96 0.93
N GLU A 40 8.17 2.20 0.95
CA GLU A 40 8.45 2.94 2.19
C GLU A 40 7.20 3.06 3.08
N LEU A 41 6.09 3.56 2.53
CA LEU A 41 4.86 3.78 3.29
C LEU A 41 4.21 2.46 3.75
N TYR A 42 4.26 1.42 2.92
CA TYR A 42 3.66 0.12 3.21
C TYR A 42 4.47 -0.64 4.26
N LEU A 43 5.78 -0.42 4.37
CA LEU A 43 6.57 -0.95 5.49
C LEU A 43 6.10 -0.38 6.82
N THR A 44 5.77 0.92 6.88
CA THR A 44 5.19 1.53 8.09
C THR A 44 3.82 0.92 8.41
N LEU A 45 2.92 0.84 7.41
CA LEU A 45 1.61 0.21 7.61
C LEU A 45 1.71 -1.26 8.01
N TRP A 46 2.62 -2.01 7.39
CA TRP A 46 2.87 -3.42 7.72
C TRP A 46 3.20 -3.59 9.20
N ARG A 47 4.07 -2.73 9.75
CA ARG A 47 4.42 -2.73 11.18
C ARG A 47 3.20 -2.43 12.06
N LEU A 48 2.34 -1.48 11.67
CA LEU A 48 1.11 -1.16 12.40
C LEU A 48 0.12 -2.34 12.44
N THR A 49 0.04 -3.14 11.37
CA THR A 49 -0.76 -4.39 11.40
C THR A 49 -0.19 -5.44 12.36
N GLY A 50 1.02 -5.26 12.86
CA GLY A 50 1.71 -6.19 13.78
C GLY A 50 1.06 -6.32 15.15
N ILE A 51 0.00 -5.56 15.45
CA ILE A 51 -0.79 -5.70 16.68
C ILE A 51 -1.53 -7.04 16.79
N PHE A 52 -1.88 -7.68 15.65
CA PHE A 52 -2.42 -9.04 15.61
C PHE A 52 -1.45 -9.97 14.85
N PRO A 53 -0.37 -10.44 15.49
CA PRO A 53 0.51 -11.44 14.90
C PRO A 53 -0.19 -12.80 14.81
N LEU A 54 0.15 -13.58 13.78
CA LEU A 54 -0.29 -14.96 13.63
C LEU A 54 0.47 -15.88 14.61
N TYR A 55 1.80 -15.69 14.72
CA TYR A 55 2.66 -16.43 15.65
C TYR A 55 3.82 -15.56 16.17
N PRO A 56 4.19 -15.66 17.46
CA PRO A 56 3.32 -16.15 18.54
C PRO A 56 2.13 -15.19 18.72
N ARG A 57 1.00 -15.73 19.20
CA ARG A 57 -0.19 -14.93 19.51
C ARG A 57 0.07 -14.07 20.74
N ASP A 58 -0.27 -12.79 20.70
CA ASP A 58 -0.17 -11.91 21.86
C ASP A 58 -1.39 -12.09 22.77
N ARG A 59 -1.19 -12.77 23.90
CA ARG A 59 -2.24 -13.01 24.91
C ARG A 59 -2.37 -11.87 25.93
N THR A 60 -1.54 -10.83 25.80
CA THR A 60 -1.50 -9.69 26.71
C THR A 60 -2.13 -8.43 26.11
N LEU A 61 -2.62 -8.52 24.86
CA LEU A 61 -3.24 -7.42 24.14
C LEU A 61 -4.52 -6.95 24.85
N ARG A 62 -4.61 -5.64 25.11
CA ARG A 62 -5.77 -4.95 25.69
C ARG A 62 -6.46 -4.04 24.69
N HIS A 63 -7.74 -3.72 24.94
CA HIS A 63 -8.52 -2.84 24.07
C HIS A 63 -7.95 -1.41 23.99
N GLU A 64 -7.34 -0.89 25.06
CA GLU A 64 -6.57 0.36 25.03
C GLU A 64 -5.52 0.38 23.91
N GLN A 65 -4.76 -0.72 23.78
CA GLN A 65 -3.67 -0.80 22.81
C GLN A 65 -4.21 -0.84 21.37
N VAL A 66 -5.40 -1.42 21.18
CA VAL A 66 -6.15 -1.41 19.92
C VAL A 66 -6.59 0.02 19.59
N ALA A 67 -7.18 0.74 20.55
CA ALA A 67 -7.60 2.14 20.38
C ALA A 67 -6.42 3.05 20.01
N LYS A 68 -5.29 2.90 20.72
CA LYS A 68 -4.04 3.62 20.40
C LYS A 68 -3.60 3.34 18.97
N ARG A 69 -3.66 2.08 18.53
CA ARG A 69 -3.25 1.69 17.17
C ARG A 69 -4.15 2.29 16.10
N MET A 70 -5.45 2.44 16.37
CA MET A 70 -6.39 3.11 15.47
C MET A 70 -5.98 4.56 15.19
N VAL A 71 -5.54 5.29 16.23
CA VAL A 71 -5.04 6.67 16.10
C VAL A 71 -3.77 6.73 15.27
N GLU A 72 -2.83 5.81 15.49
CA GLU A 72 -1.59 5.73 14.71
C GLU A 72 -1.87 5.43 13.23
N LEU A 73 -2.82 4.53 12.92
CA LEU A 73 -3.24 4.25 11.55
C LEU A 73 -3.89 5.45 10.88
N ARG A 74 -4.72 6.21 11.61
CA ARG A 74 -5.32 7.45 11.10
C ARG A 74 -4.24 8.48 10.76
N THR A 75 -3.26 8.63 11.65
CA THR A 75 -2.11 9.52 11.47
C THR A 75 -1.33 9.12 10.22
N TRP A 76 -0.99 7.83 10.09
CA TRP A 76 -0.33 7.30 8.89
C TRP A 76 -1.12 7.56 7.60
N TYR A 77 -2.45 7.42 7.64
CA TYR A 77 -3.29 7.57 6.46
C TYR A 77 -3.37 9.02 5.96
N PHE A 78 -3.58 9.98 6.87
CA PHE A 78 -3.83 11.37 6.51
C PHE A 78 -2.57 12.26 6.57
N GLU A 79 -1.71 12.06 7.57
CA GLU A 79 -0.57 12.95 7.82
C GLU A 79 0.70 12.47 7.12
N GLU A 80 0.99 11.16 7.18
CA GLU A 80 2.13 10.59 6.45
C GLU A 80 1.83 10.38 4.94
N GLY A 81 0.59 10.63 4.53
CA GLY A 81 0.14 10.51 3.15
C GLY A 81 -0.07 9.08 2.67
N GLY A 82 -0.10 8.09 3.58
CA GLY A 82 -0.23 6.67 3.26
C GLY A 82 -1.46 6.34 2.39
N GLY A 83 -2.59 6.98 2.69
CA GLY A 83 -3.85 6.77 1.97
C GLY A 83 -3.79 7.14 0.48
N LEU A 84 -2.90 8.08 0.10
CA LEU A 84 -2.76 8.52 -1.30
C LEU A 84 -2.11 7.48 -2.20
N TYR A 85 -1.33 6.56 -1.62
CA TYR A 85 -0.54 5.59 -2.38
C TYR A 85 -1.25 4.24 -2.55
N MET A 86 -2.40 4.05 -1.89
CA MET A 86 -3.19 2.83 -1.94
C MET A 86 -3.95 2.66 -3.27
N VAL A 87 -4.01 1.41 -3.75
CA VAL A 87 -4.91 1.00 -4.84
C VAL A 87 -6.19 0.40 -4.26
N GLY A 88 -7.30 0.47 -5.00
CA GLY A 88 -8.65 0.17 -4.51
C GLY A 88 -8.80 -1.08 -3.64
N LYS A 89 -8.18 -2.22 -4.00
CA LYS A 89 -8.23 -3.44 -3.17
C LYS A 89 -7.51 -3.27 -1.82
N THR A 90 -6.32 -2.69 -1.82
CA THR A 90 -5.56 -2.35 -0.60
C THR A 90 -6.31 -1.35 0.26
N GLN A 91 -6.89 -0.33 -0.37
CA GLN A 91 -7.68 0.67 0.34
C GLN A 91 -8.92 0.03 1.00
N ALA A 92 -9.65 -0.83 0.29
CA ALA A 92 -10.78 -1.55 0.85
C ALA A 92 -10.38 -2.44 2.04
N ALA A 93 -9.27 -3.18 1.92
CA ALA A 93 -8.74 -4.00 3.01
C ALA A 93 -8.31 -3.15 4.22
N TYR A 94 -7.73 -1.97 3.99
CA TYR A 94 -7.36 -1.04 5.04
C TYR A 94 -8.58 -0.50 5.77
N LEU A 95 -9.62 -0.07 5.04
CA LEU A 95 -10.87 0.42 5.63
C LEU A 95 -11.59 -0.68 6.41
N PHE A 96 -11.56 -1.92 5.91
CA PHE A 96 -12.07 -3.07 6.63
C PHE A 96 -11.30 -3.30 7.94
N PHE A 97 -9.96 -3.27 7.90
CA PHE A 97 -9.13 -3.40 9.11
C PHE A 97 -9.43 -2.29 10.12
N GLN A 98 -9.50 -1.02 9.69
CA GLN A 98 -9.91 0.10 10.54
C GLN A 98 -11.30 -0.11 11.16
N SER A 99 -12.27 -0.60 10.39
CA SER A 99 -13.62 -0.87 10.90
C SER A 99 -13.65 -1.98 11.96
N VAL A 100 -12.72 -2.94 11.89
CA VAL A 100 -12.55 -3.97 12.93
C VAL A 100 -11.95 -3.35 14.18
N LEU A 101 -10.89 -2.55 14.06
CA LEU A 101 -10.29 -1.88 15.22
C LEU A 101 -11.29 -0.97 15.93
N ASP A 102 -12.05 -0.17 15.17
CA ASP A 102 -13.10 0.71 15.68
C ASP A 102 -14.11 -0.06 16.54
N LYS A 103 -14.65 -1.17 16.01
CA LYS A 103 -15.58 -2.04 16.75
C LYS A 103 -14.96 -2.64 18.01
N LEU A 104 -13.69 -3.02 17.96
CA LEU A 104 -12.99 -3.58 19.12
C LEU A 104 -12.75 -2.51 20.19
N SER A 105 -12.50 -1.27 19.80
CA SER A 105 -12.27 -0.15 20.73
C SER A 105 -13.52 0.65 21.11
N ALA A 106 -14.70 0.32 20.57
CA ALA A 106 -15.91 1.13 20.73
C ALA A 106 -16.47 1.15 22.16
N ASP A 107 -16.20 0.11 22.95
CA ASP A 107 -16.68 -0.01 24.32
C ASP A 107 -15.61 0.46 25.31
N GLU A 108 -15.73 1.71 25.77
CA GLU A 108 -14.81 2.32 26.73
C GLU A 108 -14.75 1.57 28.07
N THR A 109 -15.79 0.80 28.42
CA THR A 109 -15.80 0.03 29.68
C THR A 109 -14.83 -1.16 29.65
N ARG A 110 -14.45 -1.61 28.45
CA ARG A 110 -13.54 -2.74 28.21
C ARG A 110 -12.09 -2.29 27.99
N HIS A 111 -11.79 -1.02 28.16
CA HIS A 111 -10.48 -0.43 27.83
C HIS A 111 -9.30 -1.20 28.45
N ASP A 112 -9.42 -1.53 29.74
CA ASP A 112 -8.39 -2.25 30.49
C ASP A 112 -8.52 -3.77 30.36
N ASP A 113 -9.57 -4.29 29.73
CA ASP A 113 -9.77 -5.71 29.54
C ASP A 113 -8.85 -6.28 28.46
N LEU A 114 -8.50 -7.55 28.62
CA LEU A 114 -7.83 -8.31 27.57
C LEU A 114 -8.77 -8.49 26.37
N VAL A 115 -8.18 -8.43 25.17
CA VAL A 115 -8.89 -8.79 23.94
C VAL A 115 -9.24 -10.27 23.99
N SER A 116 -10.52 -10.58 23.75
CA SER A 116 -10.99 -11.97 23.76
C SER A 116 -10.38 -12.79 22.62
N ASP A 117 -10.36 -14.12 22.75
CA ASP A 117 -9.86 -14.99 21.68
C ASP A 117 -10.66 -14.84 20.37
N HIS A 118 -11.95 -14.55 20.47
CA HIS A 118 -12.78 -14.25 19.31
C HIS A 118 -12.36 -12.94 18.65
N ASP A 119 -12.32 -11.86 19.42
CA ASP A 119 -11.96 -10.51 18.96
C ASP A 119 -10.57 -10.47 18.32
N TYR A 120 -9.61 -11.16 18.96
CA TYR A 120 -8.25 -11.25 18.44
C TYR A 120 -8.24 -11.97 17.09
N THR A 121 -8.98 -13.07 16.93
CA THR A 121 -9.03 -13.81 15.66
C THR A 121 -9.60 -12.94 14.54
N VAL A 122 -10.65 -12.16 14.83
CA VAL A 122 -11.22 -11.21 13.86
C VAL A 122 -10.19 -10.13 13.47
N GLY A 123 -9.48 -9.55 14.44
CA GLY A 123 -8.40 -8.57 14.18
C GLY A 123 -7.24 -9.16 13.38
N GLN A 124 -6.89 -10.41 13.66
CA GLN A 124 -5.84 -11.16 12.97
C GLN A 124 -6.19 -11.47 11.52
N GLU A 125 -7.42 -11.91 11.24
CA GLU A 125 -7.91 -12.16 9.88
C GLU A 125 -7.89 -10.87 9.05
N ALA A 126 -8.40 -9.77 9.62
CA ALA A 126 -8.39 -8.47 8.97
C ALA A 126 -6.95 -7.97 8.70
N SER A 127 -6.04 -8.14 9.67
CA SER A 127 -4.61 -7.82 9.50
C SER A 127 -3.96 -8.64 8.38
N THR A 128 -4.28 -9.94 8.31
CA THR A 128 -3.75 -10.86 7.30
C THR A 128 -4.26 -10.52 5.90
N ALA A 129 -5.55 -10.20 5.78
CA ALA A 129 -6.15 -9.73 4.52
C ALA A 129 -5.49 -8.43 4.03
N LEU A 130 -5.26 -7.46 4.93
CA LEU A 130 -4.56 -6.22 4.59
C LEU A 130 -3.12 -6.50 4.14
N ARG A 131 -2.34 -7.27 4.89
CA ARG A 131 -0.96 -7.65 4.51
C ARG A 131 -0.91 -8.33 3.13
N THR A 132 -1.89 -9.17 2.81
CA THR A 132 -2.01 -9.81 1.50
C THR A 132 -2.23 -8.79 0.39
N CYS A 133 -3.15 -7.83 0.59
CA CYS A 133 -3.42 -6.78 -0.39
C CYS A 133 -2.22 -5.84 -0.58
N LEU A 134 -1.50 -5.47 0.49
CA LEU A 134 -0.28 -4.66 0.40
C LEU A 134 0.76 -5.32 -0.51
N THR A 135 1.02 -6.61 -0.29
CA THR A 135 1.95 -7.39 -1.10
C THR A 135 1.50 -7.47 -2.55
N GLN A 136 0.22 -7.77 -2.80
CA GLN A 136 -0.33 -7.83 -4.16
C GLN A 136 -0.25 -6.49 -4.89
N ASP A 137 -0.47 -5.38 -4.20
CA ASP A 137 -0.41 -4.04 -4.79
C ASP A 137 1.02 -3.67 -5.21
N LEU A 138 2.03 -4.01 -4.39
CA LEU A 138 3.43 -3.88 -4.77
C LEU A 138 3.78 -4.73 -6.01
N TYR A 139 3.24 -5.95 -6.13
CA TYR A 139 3.46 -6.81 -7.30
C TYR A 139 2.70 -6.35 -8.55
N SER A 140 1.48 -5.83 -8.41
CA SER A 140 0.57 -5.54 -9.53
C SER A 140 1.07 -4.49 -10.51
N ARG A 141 2.07 -3.69 -10.13
CA ARG A 141 2.70 -2.67 -11.00
C ARG A 141 4.13 -3.00 -11.45
N GLY A 142 4.72 -4.08 -10.94
CA GLY A 142 6.02 -4.59 -11.43
C GLY A 142 5.93 -5.44 -12.70
N GLY A 143 4.71 -5.78 -13.15
CA GLY A 143 4.46 -6.76 -14.21
C GLY A 143 3.78 -6.24 -15.48
N SER A 144 3.66 -4.93 -15.69
CA SER A 144 3.24 -4.39 -17.01
C SER A 144 4.46 -4.09 -17.87
N SER A 145 5.32 -5.10 -18.07
CA SER A 145 6.18 -5.14 -19.24
C SER A 145 5.33 -5.70 -20.39
N LEU A 146 4.99 -4.82 -21.33
CA LEU A 146 4.70 -5.11 -22.74
C LEU A 146 4.66 -6.62 -23.08
N ILE A 147 3.45 -7.16 -23.18
CA ILE A 147 3.12 -8.19 -24.16
C ILE A 147 2.02 -7.59 -25.04
#